data_AF-A0A349JUV7-F1
#
_entry.id   AF-A0A349JUV7-F1
#
_cell.length_a   1.000
_cell.length_b   1.000
_cell.length_c   1.000
_cell.angle_alpha   90.00
_cell.angle_beta   90.00
_cell.angle_gamma   90.00
#
_symmetry.space_group_name_H-M   'P 1'
#
loop_
_entity.id
_entity.type
_entity.pdbx_description
1 polymer ?
#
loop_
_entity_poly.entity_id
_entity_poly.type
_entity_poly.pdbx_seq_one_letter_code
_entity_poly.pdbx_strand_id
1 'polypeptide(L)' 'SIEQAEARVAEIDEVFCEPAYFERTSPDEVKILEAERTSLQREVAKLTSEWESAEEEIG' A
#
# COMPACT_ATOMS: atom_id res chain seq x y z
N SER A 1 3.68 5.04 -9.81
CA SER A 1 2.33 5.17 -10.40
C SER A 1 1.33 4.51 -9.47
N ILE A 2 0.03 4.68 -9.71
CA ILE A 2 -1.00 4.03 -8.89
C ILE A 2 -0.83 2.50 -8.89
N GLU A 3 -0.55 1.91 -10.04
CA GLU A 3 -0.38 0.45 -10.19
C GLU A 3 0.86 -0.06 -9.44
N GLN A 4 1.93 0.73 -9.38
CA GLN A 4 3.11 0.38 -8.61
C GLN A 4 2.84 0.41 -7.10
N ALA A 5 2.06 1.39 -6.63
CA ALA A 5 1.68 1.48 -5.23
C ALA A 5 0.73 0.34 -4.84
N GLU A 6 -0.23 0.00 -5.70
CA GLU A 6 -1.12 -1.15 -5.52
C GLU A 6 -0.37 -2.49 -5.52
N ALA A 7 0.55 -2.68 -6.47
CA ALA A 7 1.38 -3.89 -6.53
C ALA A 7 2.20 -4.05 -5.24
N ARG A 8 2.80 -2.97 -4.73
CA ARG A 8 3.58 -3.03 -3.50
C ARG A 8 2.73 -3.32 -2.26
N VAL A 9 1.50 -2.78 -2.18
CA VAL A 9 0.55 -3.13 -1.12
C VAL A 9 0.22 -4.63 -1.17
N ALA A 10 -0.02 -5.16 -2.37
CA ALA A 10 -0.32 -6.59 -2.54
C ALA A 10 0.84 -7.50 -2.13
N GLU A 11 2.09 -7.12 -2.45
CA GLU A 11 3.29 -7.84 -1.98
C GLU A 11 3.39 -7.86 -0.46
N ILE A 12 3.15 -6.73 0.21
CA ILE A 12 3.19 -6.66 1.68
C ILE A 12 2.08 -7.53 2.29
N ASP A 13 0.88 -7.49 1.71
CA ASP A 13 -0.24 -8.32 2.14
C ASP A 13 0.06 -9.82 1.97
N GLU A 14 0.73 -10.22 0.89
CA GLU A 14 1.16 -11.60 0.67
C GLU A 14 2.18 -12.04 1.74
N VAL A 15 3.16 -11.19 2.06
CA VAL A 15 4.14 -11.44 3.13
C VAL A 15 3.43 -11.61 4.48
N PHE A 16 2.44 -10.78 4.80
CA PHE A 16 1.66 -10.91 6.03
C PHE A 16 0.80 -12.18 6.08
N CYS A 17 0.43 -12.75 4.93
CA CYS A 17 -0.24 -14.03 4.84
C CYS A 17 0.70 -15.24 4.94
N GLU A 18 2.02 -15.06 4.91
CA GLU A 18 2.95 -16.17 5.05
C GLU A 18 2.83 -16.83 6.44
N PRO A 19 2.82 -18.18 6.51
CA PRO A 19 2.76 -18.90 7.78
C PRO A 19 3.88 -18.47 8.74
N ALA A 20 3.51 -18.27 10.01
CA ALA A 20 4.42 -17.87 11.08
C ALA A 20 5.22 -16.58 10.82
N TYR A 21 4.82 -15.73 9.86
CA TYR A 21 5.52 -14.48 9.56
C TYR A 21 5.69 -13.59 10.81
N PHE A 22 4.60 -13.36 11.54
CA PHE A 22 4.62 -12.57 12.77
C PHE A 22 5.33 -13.25 13.95
N GLU A 23 5.51 -14.57 13.91
CA GLU A 23 6.25 -15.32 14.93
C GLU A 23 7.76 -15.26 14.68
N ARG A 24 8.18 -15.21 13.40
CA ARG A 24 9.59 -15.23 12.97
C ARG A 24 10.20 -13.86 12.70
N THR A 25 9.38 -12.81 12.69
CA THR A 25 9.79 -11.44 12.34
C THR A 25 9.73 -10.54 13.57
N SER A 26 10.69 -9.65 13.73
CA SER A 26 10.70 -8.75 14.88
C SER A 26 9.53 -7.74 14.80
N PRO A 27 9.01 -7.25 15.94
CA PRO A 27 7.97 -6.23 15.95
C PRO A 27 8.35 -4.95 15.22
N ASP A 28 9.64 -4.61 15.18
CA ASP A 28 10.12 -3.41 14.50
C ASP A 28 10.11 -3.57 12.98
N GLU A 29 10.47 -4.75 12.47
CA GLU A 29 10.36 -5.08 11.04
C GLU A 29 8.90 -5.12 10.58
N VAL A 30 8.00 -5.69 11.40
CA VAL A 30 6.56 -5.68 11.12
C VAL A 30 6.04 -4.24 11.02
N LYS A 31 6.40 -3.37 11.98
CA LYS A 31 5.99 -1.96 11.97
C LYS A 31 6.49 -1.19 10.74
N ILE A 32 7.67 -1.52 10.23
CA ILE A 32 8.20 -0.90 9.02
C ILE A 32 7.29 -1.22 7.83
N LEU A 33 6.91 -2.49 7.64
CA LEU A 33 6.01 -2.88 6.56
C LEU A 33 4.59 -2.36 6.76
N GLU A 34 4.08 -2.32 7.99
CA GLU A 34 2.77 -1.70 8.28
C GLU A 34 2.76 -0.21 7.94
N ALA A 35 3.83 0.51 8.27
CA ALA A 35 3.98 1.92 7.95
C ALA A 35 4.09 2.14 6.43
N GLU A 36 4.86 1.30 5.74
CA GLU A 36 4.98 1.32 4.28
C GLU A 36 3.61 1.10 3.62
N ARG A 37 2.92 0.01 3.98
CA ARG A 37 1.58 -0.32 3.48
C ARG A 37 0.59 0.82 3.69
N THR A 38 0.57 1.40 4.89
CA THR A 38 -0.31 2.51 5.24
C THR A 38 0.00 3.75 4.39
N SER A 39 1.29 4.04 4.15
CA SER A 39 1.69 5.17 3.31
C SER A 39 1.24 4.97 1.86
N LEU A 40 1.45 3.78 1.31
CA LEU A 40 1.08 3.44 -0.06
C LEU A 40 -0.44 3.49 -0.27
N GLN A 41 -1.23 3.01 0.70
CA GLN A 41 -2.69 3.10 0.62
C GLN A 41 -3.19 4.55 0.57
N ARG A 42 -2.54 5.48 1.30
CA ARG A 42 -2.84 6.91 1.19
C ARG A 42 -2.45 7.47 -0.16
N GLU A 43 -1.32 7.04 -0.71
CA GLU A 43 -0.85 7.46 -2.03
C GLU A 43 -1.80 7.00 -3.14
N VAL A 44 -2.25 5.74 -3.11
CA VAL A 44 -3.26 5.21 -4.03
C VAL A 44 -4.53 6.07 -3.96
N ALA A 45 -5.09 6.26 -2.77
CA ALA A 45 -6.31 7.05 -2.60
C ALA A 45 -6.16 8.50 -3.12
N LYS A 46 -5.00 9.11 -2.86
CA LYS A 46 -4.68 10.45 -3.36
C LYS A 46 -4.62 10.47 -4.89
N LEU A 47 -3.87 9.55 -5.48
CA LEU A 47 -3.70 9.47 -6.94
C LEU A 47 -5.05 9.21 -7.62
N THR A 48 -5.87 8.29 -7.10
CA THR A 48 -7.23 8.07 -7.63
C THR A 48 -8.06 9.34 -7.59
N SER A 49 -8.06 10.06 -6.46
CA SER A 49 -8.82 11.31 -6.33
C SER A 49 -8.32 12.43 -7.25
N GLU A 50 -7.00 12.54 -7.46
CA GLU A 50 -6.41 13.48 -8.42
C GLU A 50 -6.84 13.17 -9.85
N TRP A 51 -6.93 11.89 -10.21
CA TRP A 51 -7.43 11.46 -11.52
C TRP A 51 -8.91 11.79 -11.70
N GLU A 52 -9.76 11.45 -10.74
CA GLU A 52 -11.20 11.77 -10.78
C GLU A 52 -11.43 13.28 -10.92
N SER A 53 -10.66 14.10 -10.21
CA SER A 53 -10.75 15.57 -10.30
C SER A 53 -10.32 16.07 -11.69
N ALA A 54 -9.24 15.52 -12.24
CA ALA A 54 -8.78 15.87 -13.58
C ALA A 54 -9.79 15.46 -14.67
N GLU A 55 -10.47 14.32 -14.49
CA GLU A 55 -11.56 13.89 -15.38
C GLU A 55 -12.76 14.85 -15.32
N GLU A 56 -13.12 15.34 -14.14
CA GLU A 56 -14.21 16.31 -13.96
C GLU A 56 -13.88 17.69 -14.59
N GLU A 57 -12.63 18.13 -14.54
CA GLU A 57 -12.21 19.41 -15.13
C GLU A 57 -12.19 19.39 -16.68
N ILE A 58 -12.01 18.21 -17.28
CA ILE A 58 -11.88 18.04 -18.74
C ILE A 58 -13.23 17.67 -19.40
N GLY A 59 -14.19 17.16 -18.63
CA GLY A 59 -15.54 16.78 -19.08
C GLY A 59 -16.53 17.92 -19.22
#